data_AF-A0A7Y5Q1J3-F1
#
_entry.id   AF-A0A7Y5Q1J3-F1
#
_cell.length_a   1.000
_cell.length_b   1.000
_cell.length_c   1.000
_cell.angle_alpha   90.00
_cell.angle_beta   90.00
_cell.angle_gamma   90.00
#
_symmetry.space_group_name_H-M   'P 1'
#
loop_
_entity.id
_entity.type
_entity.pdbx_description
1 polymer ?
#
loop_
_entity_poly.entity_id
_entity_poly.type
_entity_poly.pdbx_seq_one_letter_code
_entity_poly.pdbx_strand_id
1 'polypeptide(L)'
;MPATVVVNSLTVVHKSSNGTSPAFPDTCKTPSPAGPIPIPYPNIAMSSDTADGAGTVKCDGQPIMLKGSNYAMSSGDEAGSAQGVVSNKIKGKAYPKLHSMDVKADGDNVFRLSDIMLQNGGSPVNTPPGTNLQPPNMAMGDSPAKKDPAELVEAKFSKTKAACGDEVDFEIKVKNYRDSVRIPLKLVLGETSMPLPMENCPRVSGSSAKTTWKVKRGPFAAEKRFKLRALGYFGSRTSSGELEVPTVADVREKIGPSRRSAPQYVQRVIPGRGQVWRPNGKNYGWEYCYELVVQDGLFYVLRKIDFDLKPGAVASESAKARWRSQIESVYTKKFRLHRSDCKRGATCRCPLDQGCCWWQIRFRVQWGAGHGAKIKLFPGACDPTGWGTDRWWYSTTWFVSSAGVSAYVRAHEFGHIVGLYDEYPAGACEGSRLFADVPDSIMNSGNRVYWRHVEEFANWFGDKANSTVGALQAHEA
;
A
#
# COMPACT_ATOMS: atom_id res chain seq x y z
N MET A 1 -11.88 16.83 35.67
CA MET A 1 -12.86 16.09 34.83
C MET A 1 -12.94 16.83 33.50
N PRO A 2 -12.97 16.15 32.35
CA PRO A 2 -13.13 16.83 31.07
C PRO A 2 -14.38 17.71 31.09
N ALA A 3 -14.27 18.94 30.60
CA ALA A 3 -15.42 19.85 30.51
C ALA A 3 -16.49 19.25 29.59
N THR A 4 -17.73 19.14 30.08
CA THR A 4 -18.82 18.51 29.32
C THR A 4 -19.68 19.52 28.56
N VAL A 5 -19.69 20.79 29.00
CA VAL A 5 -20.49 21.86 28.40
C VAL A 5 -19.70 22.58 27.31
N VAL A 6 -20.39 22.89 26.21
CA VAL A 6 -19.82 23.53 25.01
C VAL A 6 -20.60 24.78 24.64
N VAL A 7 -19.88 25.85 24.34
CA VAL A 7 -20.38 27.16 23.93
C VAL A 7 -19.66 27.59 22.65
N ASN A 8 -20.43 27.90 21.59
CA ASN A 8 -19.93 28.12 20.22
C ASN A 8 -18.84 27.11 19.80
N SER A 9 -19.15 25.82 19.93
CA SER A 9 -18.28 24.70 19.57
C SER A 9 -16.96 24.60 20.35
N LEU A 10 -16.82 25.34 21.45
CA LEU A 10 -15.65 25.33 22.33
C LEU A 10 -16.08 24.96 23.76
N THR A 11 -15.33 24.09 24.43
CA THR A 11 -15.65 23.70 25.81
C THR A 11 -15.57 24.89 26.76
N VAL A 12 -16.48 24.97 27.73
CA VAL A 12 -16.48 26.02 28.76
C VAL A 12 -15.37 25.75 29.77
N VAL A 13 -14.64 26.80 30.17
CA VAL A 13 -13.54 26.68 31.15
C VAL A 13 -14.07 26.78 32.57
N HIS A 14 -13.61 25.90 33.44
CA HIS A 14 -13.86 25.94 34.89
C HIS A 14 -12.69 25.29 35.64
N LYS A 15 -12.68 25.37 36.97
CA LYS A 15 -11.53 24.94 37.79
C LYS A 15 -11.01 23.53 37.48
N SER A 16 -11.93 22.60 37.27
CA SER A 16 -11.63 21.17 37.06
C SER A 16 -11.52 20.76 35.59
N SER A 17 -11.55 21.71 34.65
CA SER A 17 -11.58 21.46 33.19
C SER A 17 -10.25 20.98 32.59
N ASN A 18 -9.17 20.98 33.38
CA ASN A 18 -7.80 20.64 32.97
C ASN A 18 -7.26 21.56 31.86
N GLY A 19 -7.60 22.85 31.91
CA GLY A 19 -7.08 23.85 30.99
C GLY A 19 -5.67 24.32 31.35
N THR A 20 -4.84 24.55 30.35
CA THR A 20 -3.53 25.20 30.49
C THR A 20 -3.40 26.31 29.44
N SER A 21 -2.80 27.42 29.85
CA SER A 21 -2.45 28.53 28.97
C SER A 21 -0.95 28.73 29.05
N PRO A 22 -0.16 28.15 28.12
CA PRO A 22 1.26 28.44 28.01
C PRO A 22 1.48 29.70 27.18
N ALA A 23 2.44 30.53 27.60
CA ALA A 23 2.92 31.71 26.89
C ALA A 23 4.46 31.71 26.87
N PHE A 24 5.02 31.99 25.69
CA PHE A 24 6.46 32.06 25.47
C PHE A 24 6.74 32.94 24.23
N PRO A 25 7.81 33.74 24.20
CA PRO A 25 8.76 33.97 25.30
C PRO A 25 8.25 34.99 26.33
N ASP A 26 8.58 34.78 27.61
CA ASP A 26 8.51 35.77 28.69
C ASP A 26 9.94 36.27 29.00
N THR A 27 10.37 37.36 28.37
CA THR A 27 11.76 37.81 28.45
C THR A 27 12.01 38.57 29.75
N CYS A 28 12.60 37.93 30.75
CA CYS A 28 12.86 38.55 32.05
C CYS A 28 14.32 38.96 32.22
N LYS A 29 14.56 39.94 33.09
CA LYS A 29 15.89 40.32 33.54
C LYS A 29 16.38 39.27 34.53
N THR A 30 17.43 38.54 34.15
CA THR A 30 18.02 37.48 34.97
C THR A 30 19.36 37.95 35.52
N PRO A 31 19.58 37.89 36.85
CA PRO A 31 20.86 38.25 37.45
C PRO A 31 22.03 37.46 36.85
N SER A 32 23.11 38.16 36.51
CA SER A 32 24.38 37.57 36.08
C SER A 32 25.56 38.35 36.71
N PRO A 33 26.79 37.80 36.70
CA PRO A 33 27.96 38.49 37.27
C PRO A 33 28.25 39.88 36.68
N ALA A 34 27.81 40.15 35.44
CA ALA A 34 28.00 41.43 34.76
C ALA A 34 26.76 42.35 34.78
N GLY A 35 25.74 42.01 35.59
CA GLY A 35 24.44 42.70 35.65
C GLY A 35 23.29 41.89 35.03
N PRO A 36 22.02 42.28 35.22
CA PRO A 36 20.89 41.52 34.68
C PRO A 36 20.88 41.48 33.15
N ILE A 37 20.71 40.28 32.58
CA ILE A 37 20.60 40.07 31.13
C ILE A 37 19.19 39.59 30.76
N PRO A 38 18.65 39.95 29.58
CA PRO A 38 17.34 39.48 29.14
C PRO A 38 17.40 37.99 28.75
N ILE A 39 16.61 37.14 29.43
CA ILE A 39 16.49 35.70 29.13
C ILE A 39 15.01 35.34 28.93
N PRO A 40 14.65 34.59 27.87
CA PRO A 40 13.28 34.14 27.64
C PRO A 40 12.91 32.95 28.54
N TYR A 41 11.82 33.07 29.28
CA TYR A 41 11.24 32.01 30.12
C TYR A 41 9.85 31.58 29.62
N PRO A 42 9.39 30.36 29.96
CA PRO A 42 7.98 30.00 29.83
C PRO A 42 7.15 30.69 30.92
N ASN A 43 5.89 30.95 30.62
CA ASN A 43 4.90 31.35 31.62
C ASN A 43 3.61 30.56 31.39
N ILE A 44 3.16 29.83 32.40
CA ILE A 44 2.07 28.87 32.29
C ILE A 44 1.04 29.18 33.35
N ALA A 45 -0.19 29.42 32.93
CA ALA A 45 -1.35 29.57 33.79
C ALA A 45 -2.28 28.35 33.65
N MET A 46 -2.94 27.92 34.72
CA MET A 46 -3.73 26.69 34.73
C MET A 46 -5.16 26.91 35.22
N SER A 47 -6.11 26.16 34.67
CA SER A 47 -7.51 26.21 35.09
C SER A 47 -7.71 25.81 36.54
N SER A 48 -6.82 25.00 37.11
CA SER A 48 -6.85 24.68 38.54
C SER A 48 -6.79 25.92 39.44
N ASP A 49 -6.27 27.03 38.92
CA ASP A 49 -6.16 28.31 39.63
C ASP A 49 -7.30 29.28 39.30
N THR A 50 -8.40 28.81 38.66
CA THR A 50 -9.58 29.66 38.42
C THR A 50 -10.05 30.35 39.69
N ALA A 51 -10.11 31.68 39.63
CA ALA A 51 -10.68 32.58 40.61
C ALA A 51 -11.70 33.52 39.95
N ASP A 52 -12.58 34.11 40.77
CA ASP A 52 -13.61 35.05 40.33
C ASP A 52 -14.51 34.48 39.21
N GLY A 53 -14.85 33.18 39.31
CA GLY A 53 -15.81 32.51 38.43
C GLY A 53 -17.25 32.97 38.67
N ALA A 54 -18.18 32.52 37.81
CA ALA A 54 -19.61 32.82 37.91
C ALA A 54 -20.20 32.49 39.29
N GLY A 55 -21.06 33.36 39.81
CA GLY A 55 -21.72 33.19 41.09
C GLY A 55 -22.91 32.23 41.03
N THR A 56 -23.67 32.25 39.93
CA THR A 56 -24.92 31.46 39.81
C THR A 56 -24.81 30.28 38.85
N VAL A 57 -23.90 30.35 37.87
CA VAL A 57 -23.78 29.34 36.81
C VAL A 57 -22.62 28.39 37.06
N LYS A 58 -22.91 27.09 37.04
CA LYS A 58 -21.91 26.02 37.19
C LYS A 58 -21.94 25.06 36.00
N CYS A 59 -20.77 24.54 35.63
CA CYS A 59 -20.61 23.40 34.74
C CYS A 59 -19.74 22.35 35.45
N ASP A 60 -20.09 21.06 35.31
CA ASP A 60 -19.34 19.97 35.91
C ASP A 60 -19.11 20.13 37.43
N GLY A 61 -20.11 20.72 38.11
CA GLY A 61 -20.07 21.02 39.54
C GLY A 61 -19.24 22.24 39.94
N GLN A 62 -18.63 22.95 38.98
CA GLN A 62 -17.72 24.08 39.22
C GLN A 62 -18.26 25.40 38.63
N PRO A 63 -18.03 26.55 39.29
CA PRO A 63 -18.22 27.86 38.68
C PRO A 63 -17.49 27.97 37.34
N ILE A 64 -18.19 28.47 36.31
CA ILE A 64 -17.59 28.70 35.00
C ILE A 64 -16.76 29.98 34.99
N MET A 65 -15.75 30.04 34.13
CA MET A 65 -15.03 31.28 33.89
C MET A 65 -15.78 32.19 32.93
N LEU A 66 -15.78 33.46 33.29
CA LEU A 66 -16.30 34.57 32.51
C LEU A 66 -15.13 35.48 32.11
N LYS A 67 -15.39 36.47 31.27
CA LYS A 67 -14.41 37.48 30.84
C LYS A 67 -13.75 38.17 32.04
N GLY A 68 -14.48 38.45 33.12
CA GLY A 68 -13.98 39.05 34.35
C GLY A 68 -13.24 38.10 35.29
N SER A 69 -13.27 36.79 35.03
CA SER A 69 -12.56 35.79 35.83
C SER A 69 -11.05 35.84 35.58
N ASN A 70 -10.27 35.11 36.37
CA ASN A 70 -8.83 34.97 36.15
C ASN A 70 -8.33 33.58 36.55
N TYR A 71 -7.15 33.21 36.04
CA TYR A 71 -6.30 32.26 36.75
C TYR A 71 -5.49 33.06 37.77
N ALA A 72 -5.56 32.66 39.03
CA ALA A 72 -4.97 33.38 40.15
C ALA A 72 -3.45 33.47 40.05
N MET A 73 -2.81 32.52 39.34
CA MET A 73 -1.37 32.45 39.18
C MET A 73 -0.98 31.95 37.78
N SER A 74 0.10 32.53 37.26
CA SER A 74 0.93 32.02 36.18
C SER A 74 2.38 31.91 36.68
N SER A 75 3.13 30.92 36.20
CA SER A 75 4.48 30.61 36.69
C SER A 75 5.39 30.02 35.60
N GLY A 76 6.71 29.98 35.86
CA GLY A 76 7.74 29.50 34.94
C GLY A 76 8.86 30.52 34.67
N ASP A 77 8.65 31.77 35.08
CA ASP A 77 9.53 32.92 34.85
C ASP A 77 10.33 33.34 36.10
N GLU A 78 10.27 32.57 37.19
CA GLU A 78 10.85 32.92 38.50
C GLU A 78 12.37 33.12 38.49
N ALA A 79 13.08 32.45 37.59
CA ALA A 79 14.53 32.62 37.44
C ALA A 79 14.89 34.02 36.90
N GLY A 80 13.96 34.70 36.23
CA GLY A 80 14.04 36.10 35.86
C GLY A 80 13.76 37.03 37.02
N SER A 81 14.43 36.84 38.16
CA SER A 81 14.08 37.46 39.45
C SER A 81 14.15 39.00 39.48
N ALA A 82 14.79 39.63 38.48
CA ALA A 82 14.75 41.09 38.29
C ALA A 82 13.59 41.56 37.38
N GLN A 83 12.59 40.69 37.17
CA GLN A 83 11.31 40.93 36.51
C GLN A 83 11.34 41.05 34.99
N GLY A 84 10.16 40.96 34.36
CA GLY A 84 9.99 41.13 32.91
C GLY A 84 10.56 42.45 32.39
N VAL A 85 11.17 42.42 31.19
CA VAL A 85 11.76 43.62 30.57
C VAL A 85 10.72 44.71 30.28
N VAL A 86 9.48 44.31 29.99
CA VAL A 86 8.34 45.21 29.78
C VAL A 86 7.40 45.25 30.98
N SER A 87 7.00 44.10 31.51
CA SER A 87 5.95 44.02 32.54
C SER A 87 6.41 44.48 33.93
N ASN A 88 7.73 44.45 34.22
CA ASN A 88 8.28 44.52 35.57
C ASN A 88 7.54 43.60 36.56
N LYS A 89 7.11 42.43 36.09
CA LYS A 89 6.52 41.37 36.90
C LYS A 89 7.16 40.04 36.56
N ILE A 90 7.22 39.16 37.56
CA ILE A 90 7.31 37.71 37.38
C ILE A 90 6.12 37.11 38.12
N LYS A 91 5.53 36.06 37.56
CA LYS A 91 4.26 35.51 38.02
C LYS A 91 3.12 36.53 38.04
N GLY A 92 1.90 36.02 38.17
CA GLY A 92 0.74 36.85 38.47
C GLY A 92 -0.54 36.30 37.88
N LYS A 93 -1.62 37.07 37.98
CA LYS A 93 -2.91 36.66 37.43
C LYS A 93 -2.85 36.56 35.90
N ALA A 94 -3.50 35.55 35.34
CA ALA A 94 -3.79 35.51 33.91
C ALA A 94 -5.24 35.91 33.66
N TYR A 95 -5.46 36.90 32.79
CA TYR A 95 -6.79 37.43 32.50
C TYR A 95 -7.25 37.04 31.10
N PRO A 96 -8.50 36.58 30.92
CA PRO A 96 -9.14 36.42 29.61
C PRO A 96 -9.04 37.70 28.78
N LYS A 97 -8.70 37.54 27.50
CA LYS A 97 -8.70 38.63 26.52
C LYS A 97 -9.68 38.39 25.38
N LEU A 98 -9.93 37.12 25.05
CA LEU A 98 -11.07 36.70 24.24
C LEU A 98 -12.05 35.91 25.10
N HIS A 99 -13.28 35.80 24.62
CA HIS A 99 -14.41 35.14 25.26
C HIS A 99 -15.49 34.92 24.20
N SER A 100 -16.57 34.20 24.54
CA SER A 100 -17.76 34.09 23.69
C SER A 100 -18.30 35.47 23.32
N MET A 101 -18.83 35.63 22.11
CA MET A 101 -19.36 36.91 21.63
C MET A 101 -20.86 37.09 21.94
N ASP A 102 -21.58 35.99 22.14
CA ASP A 102 -23.05 35.92 22.20
C ASP A 102 -23.58 35.17 23.42
N VAL A 103 -22.78 34.32 24.07
CA VAL A 103 -23.19 33.59 25.28
C VAL A 103 -22.62 34.25 26.53
N LYS A 104 -23.53 34.61 27.43
CA LYS A 104 -23.24 35.26 28.71
C LYS A 104 -23.83 34.46 29.87
N ALA A 105 -23.17 34.56 31.01
CA ALA A 105 -23.64 34.07 32.31
C ALA A 105 -23.30 35.14 33.36
N ASP A 106 -24.21 35.34 34.32
CA ASP A 106 -24.09 36.44 35.31
C ASP A 106 -23.80 37.81 34.69
N GLY A 107 -24.35 38.06 33.49
CA GLY A 107 -24.19 39.31 32.74
C GLY A 107 -22.87 39.44 31.98
N ASP A 108 -21.93 38.49 32.13
CA ASP A 108 -20.61 38.54 31.52
C ASP A 108 -20.33 37.37 30.55
N ASN A 109 -19.41 37.56 29.61
CA ASN A 109 -19.19 36.63 28.50
C ASN A 109 -18.45 35.36 28.94
N VAL A 110 -18.87 34.19 28.46
CA VAL A 110 -18.27 32.90 28.85
C VAL A 110 -16.86 32.72 28.25
N PHE A 111 -15.89 32.32 29.08
CA PHE A 111 -14.52 31.97 28.67
C PHE A 111 -14.38 30.49 28.32
N ARG A 112 -13.70 30.18 27.20
CA ARG A 112 -13.78 28.85 26.56
C ARG A 112 -12.41 28.33 26.12
N LEU A 113 -12.38 27.09 25.65
CA LEU A 113 -11.28 26.53 24.88
C LEU A 113 -10.89 27.50 23.74
N SER A 114 -9.59 27.65 23.50
CA SER A 114 -8.96 28.50 22.49
C SER A 114 -9.09 30.02 22.68
N ASP A 115 -9.87 30.48 23.66
CA ASP A 115 -9.83 31.89 24.05
C ASP A 115 -8.45 32.20 24.68
N ILE A 116 -7.90 33.37 24.36
CA ILE A 116 -6.55 33.78 24.81
C ILE A 116 -6.59 34.50 26.15
N MET A 117 -5.46 34.46 26.86
CA MET A 117 -5.23 35.12 28.13
C MET A 117 -3.94 35.96 28.10
N LEU A 118 -3.93 37.01 28.90
CA LEU A 118 -2.74 37.82 29.17
C LEU A 118 -2.18 37.43 30.55
N GLN A 119 -0.94 36.96 30.59
CA GLN A 119 -0.28 36.51 31.81
C GLN A 119 0.45 37.66 32.53
N ASN A 120 0.98 37.38 33.72
CA ASN A 120 1.68 38.38 34.56
C ASN A 120 0.85 39.66 34.82
N GLY A 121 -0.47 39.52 34.88
CA GLY A 121 -1.39 40.59 35.28
C GLY A 121 -1.70 41.63 34.21
N GLY A 122 -1.67 41.27 32.94
CA GLY A 122 -2.62 41.81 31.95
C GLY A 122 -2.36 43.17 31.30
N SER A 123 -1.42 43.99 31.82
CA SER A 123 -0.84 45.16 31.11
C SER A 123 0.21 45.90 31.97
N PRO A 124 1.37 46.33 31.43
CA PRO A 124 1.89 45.92 30.13
C PRO A 124 2.35 44.45 30.19
N VAL A 125 2.20 43.72 29.09
CA VAL A 125 2.53 42.28 29.02
C VAL A 125 3.93 42.08 28.47
N ASN A 126 4.63 41.09 29.01
CA ASN A 126 5.97 40.71 28.58
C ASN A 126 5.97 39.45 27.69
N THR A 127 4.80 38.79 27.61
CA THR A 127 4.54 37.61 26.79
C THR A 127 3.53 37.91 25.67
N PRO A 128 3.59 37.17 24.56
CA PRO A 128 2.43 37.01 23.67
C PRO A 128 1.24 36.43 24.45
N PRO A 129 -0.02 36.71 24.05
CA PRO A 129 -1.18 36.11 24.67
C PRO A 129 -1.13 34.58 24.63
N GLY A 130 -1.33 33.93 25.77
CA GLY A 130 -1.37 32.47 25.89
C GLY A 130 -2.75 31.94 25.53
N THR A 131 -2.83 30.95 24.65
CA THR A 131 -4.11 30.31 24.29
C THR A 131 -4.51 29.32 25.38
N ASN A 132 -5.75 29.39 25.87
CA ASN A 132 -6.24 28.37 26.79
C ASN A 132 -6.55 27.07 26.04
N LEU A 133 -5.84 26.01 26.41
CA LEU A 133 -5.94 24.67 25.86
C LEU A 133 -6.54 23.74 26.90
N GLN A 134 -7.63 23.06 26.58
CA GLN A 134 -8.27 22.04 27.41
C GLN A 134 -8.82 20.93 26.52
N PRO A 135 -9.16 19.74 27.04
CA PRO A 135 -9.77 18.69 26.24
C PRO A 135 -11.01 19.21 25.48
N PRO A 136 -11.09 19.03 24.15
CA PRO A 136 -12.28 19.40 23.41
C PRO A 136 -13.40 18.41 23.72
N ASN A 137 -14.64 18.90 23.69
CA ASN A 137 -15.83 18.04 23.64
C ASN A 137 -16.56 18.32 22.33
N MET A 138 -16.85 17.27 21.56
CA MET A 138 -17.65 17.38 20.34
C MET A 138 -19.13 17.39 20.72
N ALA A 139 -19.60 18.43 21.41
CA ALA A 139 -21.04 18.61 21.56
C ALA A 139 -21.59 19.15 20.24
N MET A 140 -22.07 18.24 19.38
CA MET A 140 -23.06 18.62 18.38
C MET A 140 -24.31 19.04 19.15
N GLY A 141 -24.70 20.31 19.02
CA GLY A 141 -25.87 20.84 19.71
C GLY A 141 -27.07 19.91 19.57
N ASP A 142 -27.60 19.50 20.71
CA ASP A 142 -28.98 19.06 20.93
C ASP A 142 -29.30 19.29 22.41
N SER A 143 -30.47 19.88 22.65
CA SER A 143 -31.08 20.06 23.97
C SER A 143 -31.19 18.74 24.74
N PRO A 144 -31.23 18.76 26.09
CA PRO A 144 -31.31 17.56 26.91
C PRO A 144 -32.74 17.00 26.89
N ALA A 145 -33.09 16.29 25.82
CA ALA A 145 -34.00 15.15 25.95
C ALA A 145 -33.11 13.92 26.02
N LYS A 146 -33.32 13.04 27.02
CA LYS A 146 -32.76 11.69 27.04
C LYS A 146 -33.29 10.92 25.82
N LYS A 147 -32.72 11.17 24.64
CA LYS A 147 -32.80 10.25 23.51
C LYS A 147 -31.82 9.14 23.83
N ASP A 148 -32.27 7.89 23.70
CA ASP A 148 -31.40 6.72 23.76
C ASP A 148 -30.09 7.01 23.00
N PRO A 149 -28.92 6.66 23.56
CA PRO A 149 -27.65 6.99 22.94
C PRO A 149 -27.56 6.41 21.53
N ALA A 150 -26.81 7.10 20.67
CA ALA A 150 -26.53 6.64 19.31
C ALA A 150 -25.76 5.32 19.35
N GLU A 151 -26.35 4.26 18.79
CA GLU A 151 -25.87 2.89 18.91
C GLU A 151 -25.56 2.27 17.54
N LEU A 152 -24.44 1.55 17.45
CA LEU A 152 -24.12 0.67 16.33
C LEU A 152 -24.64 -0.75 16.65
N VAL A 153 -25.77 -1.11 16.04
CA VAL A 153 -26.47 -2.37 16.34
C VAL A 153 -25.78 -3.56 15.67
N GLU A 154 -25.42 -3.41 14.39
CA GLU A 154 -24.85 -4.49 13.59
C GLU A 154 -23.86 -3.93 12.56
N ALA A 155 -22.82 -4.70 12.27
CA ALA A 155 -21.93 -4.46 11.14
C ALA A 155 -21.73 -5.79 10.42
N LYS A 156 -21.87 -5.82 9.09
CA LYS A 156 -21.61 -7.02 8.30
C LYS A 156 -21.16 -6.70 6.89
N PHE A 157 -20.57 -7.69 6.24
CA PHE A 157 -20.34 -7.69 4.80
C PHE A 157 -21.57 -8.30 4.09
N SER A 158 -21.88 -7.85 2.88
CA SER A 158 -22.93 -8.50 2.07
C SER A 158 -22.54 -9.87 1.53
N LYS A 159 -21.26 -10.25 1.62
CA LYS A 159 -20.70 -11.53 1.18
C LYS A 159 -19.73 -12.05 2.23
N THR A 160 -19.62 -13.37 2.32
CA THR A 160 -18.65 -14.06 3.18
C THR A 160 -17.36 -14.41 2.46
N LYS A 161 -17.38 -14.45 1.12
CA LYS A 161 -16.21 -14.72 0.27
C LYS A 161 -16.18 -13.77 -0.92
N ALA A 162 -15.00 -13.27 -1.26
CA ALA A 162 -14.79 -12.41 -2.42
C ALA A 162 -13.33 -12.47 -2.89
N ALA A 163 -13.07 -12.25 -4.17
CA ALA A 163 -11.73 -12.09 -4.71
C ALA A 163 -11.34 -10.60 -4.84
N CYS A 164 -10.04 -10.33 -4.97
CA CYS A 164 -9.51 -8.97 -5.11
C CYS A 164 -10.13 -8.28 -6.34
N GLY A 165 -10.88 -7.19 -6.14
CA GLY A 165 -11.56 -6.46 -7.21
C GLY A 165 -13.06 -6.70 -7.29
N ASP A 166 -13.60 -7.62 -6.48
CA ASP A 166 -15.05 -7.77 -6.32
C ASP A 166 -15.63 -6.57 -5.58
N GLU A 167 -16.94 -6.36 -5.77
CA GLU A 167 -17.73 -5.46 -4.95
C GLU A 167 -18.35 -6.23 -3.79
N VAL A 168 -18.12 -5.71 -2.59
CA VAL A 168 -18.70 -6.17 -1.33
C VAL A 168 -19.28 -4.94 -0.63
N ASP A 169 -20.51 -5.04 -0.18
CA ASP A 169 -21.13 -3.96 0.56
C ASP A 169 -20.81 -4.07 2.04
N PHE A 170 -20.59 -2.92 2.67
CA PHE A 170 -20.59 -2.78 4.11
C PHE A 170 -21.97 -2.34 4.54
N GLU A 171 -22.59 -3.14 5.40
CA GLU A 171 -23.95 -2.92 5.89
C GLU A 171 -23.91 -2.72 7.41
N ILE A 172 -24.26 -1.50 7.83
CA ILE A 172 -24.30 -1.12 9.25
C ILE A 172 -25.74 -0.84 9.63
N LYS A 173 -26.22 -1.46 10.71
CA LYS A 173 -27.49 -1.06 11.35
C LYS A 173 -27.20 -0.12 12.50
N VAL A 174 -27.95 0.97 12.59
CA VAL A 174 -27.76 2.03 13.57
C VAL A 174 -29.08 2.37 14.27
N LYS A 175 -28.98 2.85 15.50
CA LYS A 175 -30.11 3.39 16.27
C LYS A 175 -29.75 4.80 16.75
N ASN A 176 -30.70 5.74 16.68
CA ASN A 176 -30.53 7.12 17.16
C ASN A 176 -29.36 7.91 16.52
N TYR A 177 -28.96 7.55 15.30
CA TYR A 177 -28.08 8.39 14.50
C TYR A 177 -28.91 9.38 13.67
N ARG A 178 -28.38 10.58 13.46
CA ARG A 178 -28.94 11.51 12.48
C ARG A 178 -28.57 11.07 11.07
N ASP A 179 -29.44 11.34 10.11
CA ASP A 179 -29.15 11.12 8.70
C ASP A 179 -27.92 11.89 8.25
N SER A 180 -27.28 11.40 7.18
CA SER A 180 -26.08 11.97 6.58
C SER A 180 -24.80 11.93 7.43
N VAL A 181 -24.87 11.51 8.70
CA VAL A 181 -23.69 11.20 9.53
C VAL A 181 -22.88 10.10 8.86
N ARG A 182 -21.56 10.29 8.72
CA ARG A 182 -20.66 9.23 8.24
C ARG A 182 -20.27 8.32 9.39
N ILE A 183 -20.27 7.02 9.15
CA ILE A 183 -19.76 6.03 10.09
C ILE A 183 -18.34 5.64 9.66
N PRO A 184 -17.28 6.05 10.37
CA PRO A 184 -15.94 5.63 10.06
C PRO A 184 -15.81 4.11 10.19
N LEU A 185 -15.16 3.50 9.20
CA LEU A 185 -14.96 2.06 9.14
C LEU A 185 -13.46 1.72 9.20
N LYS A 186 -13.15 0.62 9.87
CA LYS A 186 -11.83 -0.03 9.83
C LYS A 186 -11.98 -1.46 9.35
N LEU A 187 -11.06 -1.92 8.52
CA LEU A 187 -10.87 -3.34 8.24
C LEU A 187 -9.87 -3.89 9.26
N VAL A 188 -10.20 -5.01 9.88
CA VAL A 188 -9.36 -5.69 10.88
C VAL A 188 -8.86 -6.99 10.26
N LEU A 189 -7.56 -7.21 10.31
CA LEU A 189 -6.87 -8.40 9.81
C LEU A 189 -5.93 -8.91 10.92
N GLY A 190 -6.33 -9.99 11.60
CA GLY A 190 -5.65 -10.44 12.82
C GLY A 190 -5.64 -9.32 13.87
N GLU A 191 -4.45 -8.94 14.32
CA GLU A 191 -4.25 -7.83 15.27
C GLU A 191 -4.14 -6.45 14.61
N THR A 192 -3.98 -6.42 13.27
CA THR A 192 -3.83 -5.17 12.53
C THR A 192 -5.19 -4.57 12.20
N SER A 193 -5.32 -3.25 12.34
CA SER A 193 -6.53 -2.52 11.95
C SER A 193 -6.20 -1.36 11.01
N MET A 194 -6.85 -1.32 9.85
CA MET A 194 -6.63 -0.34 8.81
C MET A 194 -7.87 0.54 8.64
N PRO A 195 -7.78 1.86 8.84
CA PRO A 195 -8.89 2.76 8.57
C PRO A 195 -9.20 2.80 7.07
N LEU A 196 -10.48 2.82 6.74
CA LEU A 196 -10.93 3.07 5.38
C LEU A 196 -10.91 4.57 5.10
N PRO A 197 -10.57 4.99 3.86
CA PRO A 197 -10.74 6.36 3.43
C PRO A 197 -12.18 6.83 3.66
N MET A 198 -12.36 8.13 3.94
CA MET A 198 -13.65 8.65 4.36
C MET A 198 -14.69 8.61 3.23
N GLU A 199 -14.25 8.59 1.97
CA GLU A 199 -15.08 8.34 0.79
C GLU A 199 -15.62 6.91 0.71
N ASN A 200 -14.96 5.95 1.37
CA ASN A 200 -15.39 4.56 1.48
C ASN A 200 -16.18 4.29 2.77
N CYS A 201 -16.56 5.32 3.52
CA CYS A 201 -17.37 5.21 4.74
C CYS A 201 -18.83 5.59 4.42
N PRO A 202 -19.81 4.78 4.87
CA PRO A 202 -21.22 5.00 4.52
C PRO A 202 -21.80 6.19 5.30
N ARG A 203 -22.82 6.82 4.70
CA ARG A 203 -23.68 7.78 5.39
C ARG A 203 -24.91 7.08 5.93
N VAL A 204 -25.37 7.51 7.10
CA VAL A 204 -26.63 7.06 7.70
C VAL A 204 -27.81 7.56 6.86
N SER A 205 -28.74 6.65 6.62
CA SER A 205 -30.05 6.89 6.01
C SER A 205 -31.08 6.04 6.77
N GLY A 206 -31.89 6.70 7.60
CA GLY A 206 -32.82 6.05 8.53
C GLY A 206 -32.08 5.20 9.56
N SER A 207 -32.39 3.90 9.60
CA SER A 207 -31.81 2.94 10.57
C SER A 207 -30.59 2.19 10.04
N SER A 208 -30.01 2.61 8.91
CA SER A 208 -28.90 1.91 8.29
C SER A 208 -27.87 2.84 7.66
N ALA A 209 -26.67 2.32 7.41
CA ALA A 209 -25.65 2.96 6.58
C ALA A 209 -25.04 1.91 5.67
N LYS A 210 -24.98 2.18 4.37
CA LYS A 210 -24.48 1.26 3.35
C LYS A 210 -23.47 1.93 2.41
N THR A 211 -22.43 1.20 2.04
CA THR A 211 -21.48 1.61 0.99
C THR A 211 -20.85 0.39 0.32
N THR A 212 -20.44 0.55 -0.92
CA THR A 212 -19.81 -0.53 -1.70
C THR A 212 -18.29 -0.37 -1.69
N TRP A 213 -17.60 -1.46 -1.36
CA TRP A 213 -16.15 -1.54 -1.37
C TRP A 213 -15.65 -2.47 -2.46
N LYS A 214 -14.72 -1.95 -3.27
CA LYS A 214 -13.97 -2.75 -4.24
C LYS A 214 -12.80 -3.43 -3.53
N VAL A 215 -12.97 -4.70 -3.18
CA VAL A 215 -12.08 -5.48 -2.29
C VAL A 215 -10.61 -5.35 -2.68
N LYS A 216 -9.79 -4.86 -1.76
CA LYS A 216 -8.31 -4.83 -1.89
C LYS A 216 -7.73 -5.86 -0.93
N ARG A 217 -7.21 -6.97 -1.48
CA ARG A 217 -6.61 -8.04 -0.67
C ARG A 217 -5.27 -7.61 -0.04
N GLY A 218 -4.44 -6.90 -0.81
CA GLY A 218 -3.03 -6.70 -0.46
C GLY A 218 -2.15 -7.88 -0.89
N PRO A 219 -0.95 -8.04 -0.30
CA PRO A 219 0.04 -9.06 -0.68
C PRO A 219 -0.43 -10.54 -0.66
N PHE A 220 0.11 -11.36 -1.56
CA PHE A 220 -0.30 -12.76 -1.80
C PHE A 220 0.06 -13.79 -0.73
N ALA A 221 0.85 -13.46 0.28
CA ALA A 221 1.46 -14.47 1.16
C ALA A 221 0.48 -15.38 1.93
N ALA A 222 -0.80 -15.02 2.07
CA ALA A 222 -1.82 -15.90 2.64
C ALA A 222 -3.24 -15.48 2.26
N GLU A 223 -4.19 -16.38 2.49
CA GLU A 223 -5.62 -16.05 2.62
C GLU A 223 -5.80 -14.89 3.60
N LYS A 224 -6.73 -13.97 3.27
CA LYS A 224 -7.07 -12.84 4.14
C LYS A 224 -8.48 -13.00 4.66
N ARG A 225 -8.64 -12.89 5.97
CA ARG A 225 -9.94 -12.86 6.65
C ARG A 225 -10.12 -11.49 7.29
N PHE A 226 -11.01 -10.69 6.74
CA PHE A 226 -11.27 -9.34 7.23
C PHE A 226 -12.48 -9.33 8.16
N LYS A 227 -12.37 -8.65 9.29
CA LYS A 227 -13.53 -8.17 10.05
C LYS A 227 -13.78 -6.71 9.74
N LEU A 228 -15.06 -6.31 9.73
CA LEU A 228 -15.46 -4.92 9.60
C LEU A 228 -15.67 -4.35 10.99
N ARG A 229 -15.00 -3.23 11.32
CA ARG A 229 -15.23 -2.50 12.56
C ARG A 229 -15.78 -1.11 12.25
N ALA A 230 -17.03 -0.88 12.62
CA ALA A 230 -17.67 0.43 12.59
C ALA A 230 -17.37 1.19 13.88
N LEU A 231 -17.09 2.49 13.75
CA LEU A 231 -16.80 3.40 14.85
C LEU A 231 -17.94 4.39 14.99
N GLY A 232 -18.50 4.49 16.19
CA GLY A 232 -19.60 5.38 16.53
C GLY A 232 -19.20 6.39 17.60
N TYR A 233 -20.13 7.28 17.96
CA TYR A 233 -19.90 8.29 19.00
C TYR A 233 -19.61 7.69 20.38
N PHE A 234 -20.28 6.58 20.71
CA PHE A 234 -20.25 5.97 22.06
C PHE A 234 -19.75 4.52 22.05
N GLY A 235 -19.03 4.10 21.01
CA GLY A 235 -18.50 2.75 20.95
C GLY A 235 -18.10 2.31 19.54
N SER A 236 -17.79 1.02 19.41
CA SER A 236 -17.50 0.40 18.13
C SER A 236 -18.24 -0.93 18.01
N ARG A 237 -18.59 -1.30 16.78
CA ARG A 237 -19.20 -2.60 16.48
C ARG A 237 -18.33 -3.33 15.48
N THR A 238 -17.87 -4.52 15.84
CA THR A 238 -17.15 -5.41 14.94
C THR A 238 -18.13 -6.42 14.35
N SER A 239 -17.95 -6.79 13.09
CA SER A 239 -18.78 -7.79 12.42
C SER A 239 -18.69 -9.14 13.10
N SER A 240 -19.82 -9.85 13.13
CA SER A 240 -19.89 -11.23 13.63
C SER A 240 -19.20 -12.20 12.68
N GLY A 241 -19.36 -12.00 11.37
CA GLY A 241 -18.69 -12.75 10.31
C GLY A 241 -17.42 -12.08 9.80
N GLU A 242 -16.65 -12.87 9.05
CA GLU A 242 -15.46 -12.44 8.33
C GLU A 242 -15.70 -12.49 6.82
N LEU A 243 -15.03 -11.59 6.09
CA LEU A 243 -14.89 -11.71 4.65
C LEU A 243 -13.61 -12.47 4.34
N GLU A 244 -13.77 -13.68 3.79
CA GLU A 244 -12.68 -14.48 3.25
C GLU A 244 -12.29 -13.97 1.85
N VAL A 245 -11.01 -13.67 1.69
CA VAL A 245 -10.40 -13.32 0.41
C VAL A 245 -9.31 -14.36 0.13
N PRO A 246 -9.63 -15.43 -0.63
CA PRO A 246 -8.78 -16.60 -0.75
C PRO A 246 -7.52 -16.32 -1.57
N THR A 247 -6.58 -17.26 -1.45
CA THR A 247 -5.41 -17.35 -2.32
C THR A 247 -5.46 -18.62 -3.15
N VAL A 248 -4.91 -18.57 -4.36
CA VAL A 248 -4.73 -19.78 -5.16
C VAL A 248 -3.84 -20.72 -4.36
N ALA A 249 -4.31 -21.95 -4.17
CA ALA A 249 -3.60 -22.95 -3.39
C ALA A 249 -2.23 -23.24 -4.02
N ASP A 250 -1.28 -23.61 -3.17
CA ASP A 250 0.04 -24.02 -3.63
C ASP A 250 -0.10 -25.28 -4.50
N VAL A 251 0.47 -25.21 -5.69
CA VAL A 251 0.45 -26.31 -6.66
C VAL A 251 1.76 -26.32 -7.41
N ARG A 252 2.30 -27.52 -7.64
CA ARG A 252 3.50 -27.76 -8.42
C ARG A 252 3.22 -28.87 -9.40
N GLU A 253 3.47 -28.59 -10.67
CA GLU A 253 3.28 -29.57 -11.74
C GLU A 253 4.50 -29.55 -12.66
N LYS A 254 5.05 -30.74 -12.92
CA LYS A 254 6.15 -30.90 -13.87
C LYS A 254 5.59 -31.12 -15.27
N ILE A 255 6.02 -30.28 -16.20
CA ILE A 255 5.73 -30.39 -17.63
C ILE A 255 6.92 -31.04 -18.33
N GLY A 256 6.65 -32.07 -19.12
CA GLY A 256 7.67 -32.84 -19.85
C GLY A 256 8.52 -33.77 -18.95
N PRO A 257 9.59 -34.38 -19.48
CA PRO A 257 10.20 -34.07 -20.78
C PRO A 257 9.31 -34.44 -21.97
N SER A 258 9.15 -33.48 -22.88
CA SER A 258 8.39 -33.63 -24.11
C SER A 258 9.16 -33.00 -25.27
N ARG A 259 8.87 -33.43 -26.50
CA ARG A 259 9.52 -32.92 -27.70
C ARG A 259 8.59 -32.01 -28.47
N ARG A 260 9.08 -30.83 -28.85
CA ARG A 260 8.43 -29.89 -29.75
C ARG A 260 9.13 -29.94 -31.11
N SER A 261 8.40 -29.66 -32.19
CA SER A 261 8.98 -29.60 -33.53
C SER A 261 8.37 -28.47 -34.34
N ALA A 262 9.17 -27.91 -35.25
CA ALA A 262 8.80 -26.80 -36.11
C ALA A 262 9.35 -27.03 -37.52
N PRO A 263 8.61 -26.71 -38.59
CA PRO A 263 9.14 -26.82 -39.95
C PRO A 263 10.34 -25.89 -40.16
N GLN A 264 11.36 -26.35 -40.87
CA GLN A 264 12.47 -25.50 -41.30
C GLN A 264 12.07 -24.73 -42.56
N TYR A 265 12.37 -23.43 -42.58
CA TYR A 265 12.08 -22.56 -43.71
C TYR A 265 13.36 -22.08 -44.36
N VAL A 266 13.36 -22.05 -45.69
CA VAL A 266 14.43 -21.45 -46.49
C VAL A 266 13.87 -20.28 -47.28
N GLN A 267 14.68 -19.25 -47.39
CA GLN A 267 14.35 -18.07 -48.19
C GLN A 267 14.49 -18.41 -49.68
N ARG A 268 13.46 -18.09 -50.47
CA ARG A 268 13.48 -18.19 -51.93
C ARG A 268 13.09 -16.86 -52.52
N VAL A 269 13.85 -16.40 -53.51
CA VAL A 269 13.49 -15.22 -54.31
C VAL A 269 12.54 -15.65 -55.41
N ILE A 270 11.32 -15.12 -55.40
CA ILE A 270 10.33 -15.37 -56.45
C ILE A 270 10.23 -14.12 -57.32
N PRO A 271 10.49 -14.22 -58.64
CA PRO A 271 10.30 -13.10 -59.57
C PRO A 271 8.90 -12.49 -59.41
N GLY A 272 8.84 -11.17 -59.23
CA GLY A 272 7.58 -10.43 -59.05
C GLY A 272 6.91 -10.53 -57.66
N ARG A 273 7.43 -11.34 -56.73
CA ARG A 273 6.91 -11.45 -55.35
C ARG A 273 7.95 -11.22 -54.25
N GLY A 274 9.21 -10.96 -54.62
CA GLY A 274 10.29 -10.72 -53.66
C GLY A 274 10.73 -11.97 -52.91
N GLN A 275 11.29 -11.77 -51.71
CA GLN A 275 11.78 -12.84 -50.85
C GLN A 275 10.62 -13.53 -50.11
N VAL A 276 10.50 -14.85 -50.25
CA VAL A 276 9.45 -15.66 -49.62
C VAL A 276 10.05 -16.83 -48.86
N TRP A 277 9.58 -17.08 -47.64
CA TRP A 277 9.97 -18.24 -46.83
C TRP A 277 9.13 -19.47 -47.22
N ARG A 278 9.78 -20.58 -47.56
CA ARG A 278 9.11 -21.84 -47.90
C ARG A 278 9.65 -22.99 -47.05
N PRO A 279 8.80 -23.93 -46.61
CA PRO A 279 9.27 -25.09 -45.88
C PRO A 279 10.18 -25.94 -46.78
N ASN A 280 11.25 -26.49 -46.22
CA ASN A 280 12.22 -27.32 -46.96
C ASN A 280 11.96 -28.84 -46.81
N GLY A 281 10.89 -29.23 -46.12
CA GLY A 281 10.53 -30.63 -45.84
C GLY A 281 11.21 -31.25 -44.61
N LYS A 282 12.05 -30.51 -43.89
CA LYS A 282 12.66 -30.92 -42.62
C LYS A 282 12.04 -30.14 -41.46
N ASN A 283 12.17 -30.69 -40.25
CA ASN A 283 11.75 -30.02 -39.01
C ASN A 283 12.95 -29.80 -38.08
N TYR A 284 12.97 -28.66 -37.42
CA TYR A 284 13.67 -28.50 -36.15
C TYR A 284 12.92 -29.29 -35.07
N GLY A 285 13.65 -29.84 -34.10
CA GLY A 285 13.04 -30.55 -32.98
C GLY A 285 13.89 -30.40 -31.73
N TRP A 286 13.26 -30.03 -30.63
CA TRP A 286 13.92 -29.80 -29.34
C TRP A 286 13.08 -30.35 -28.20
N GLU A 287 13.75 -30.64 -27.09
CA GLU A 287 13.10 -31.07 -25.86
C GLU A 287 12.83 -29.88 -24.96
N TYR A 288 11.71 -29.91 -24.25
CA TYR A 288 11.40 -28.96 -23.18
C TYR A 288 10.94 -29.69 -21.92
N CYS A 289 11.30 -29.12 -20.76
CA CYS A 289 10.86 -29.63 -19.47
C CYS A 289 11.00 -28.56 -18.38
N TYR A 290 9.96 -28.32 -17.61
CA TYR A 290 9.94 -27.30 -16.56
C TYR A 290 8.90 -27.65 -15.50
N GLU A 291 8.85 -26.89 -14.42
CA GLU A 291 7.77 -26.95 -13.44
C GLU A 291 6.98 -25.65 -13.49
N LEU A 292 5.67 -25.77 -13.44
CA LEU A 292 4.77 -24.67 -13.12
C LEU A 292 4.46 -24.74 -11.64
N VAL A 293 4.73 -23.64 -10.93
CA VAL A 293 4.61 -23.60 -9.47
C VAL A 293 3.79 -22.37 -9.08
N VAL A 294 2.71 -22.60 -8.35
CA VAL A 294 2.07 -21.57 -7.53
C VAL A 294 2.52 -21.83 -6.10
N GLN A 295 3.15 -20.84 -5.48
CA GLN A 295 3.59 -20.92 -4.09
C GLN A 295 3.48 -19.55 -3.44
N ASP A 296 2.86 -19.48 -2.26
CA ASP A 296 2.62 -18.23 -1.53
C ASP A 296 1.85 -17.20 -2.39
N GLY A 297 0.96 -17.71 -3.25
CA GLY A 297 0.19 -16.95 -4.24
C GLY A 297 1.00 -16.33 -5.39
N LEU A 298 2.28 -16.69 -5.54
CA LEU A 298 3.13 -16.27 -6.66
C LEU A 298 3.23 -17.38 -7.70
N PHE A 299 3.21 -17.00 -8.99
CA PHE A 299 3.31 -17.93 -10.11
C PHE A 299 4.73 -17.96 -10.70
N TYR A 300 5.33 -19.15 -10.74
CA TYR A 300 6.67 -19.40 -11.25
C TYR A 300 6.68 -20.41 -12.40
N VAL A 301 7.59 -20.16 -13.35
CA VAL A 301 8.07 -21.14 -14.33
C VAL A 301 9.49 -21.51 -13.93
N LEU A 302 9.69 -22.72 -13.42
CA LEU A 302 10.97 -23.17 -12.89
C LEU A 302 11.62 -24.16 -13.85
N ARG A 303 12.87 -23.88 -14.25
CA ARG A 303 13.68 -24.78 -15.06
C ARG A 303 14.98 -25.10 -14.33
N LYS A 304 15.18 -26.39 -14.03
CA LYS A 304 16.46 -26.94 -13.61
C LYS A 304 17.33 -27.20 -14.83
N ILE A 305 18.60 -26.78 -14.76
CA ILE A 305 19.58 -26.96 -15.83
C ILE A 305 20.73 -27.82 -15.30
N ASP A 306 20.91 -28.97 -15.94
CA ASP A 306 22.03 -29.87 -15.70
C ASP A 306 23.02 -29.79 -16.87
N PHE A 307 24.31 -29.82 -16.56
CA PHE A 307 25.37 -29.69 -17.55
C PHE A 307 26.12 -31.01 -17.75
N ASP A 308 26.32 -31.36 -19.01
CA ASP A 308 27.33 -32.31 -19.48
C ASP A 308 28.60 -31.50 -19.81
N LEU A 309 29.51 -31.42 -18.84
CA LEU A 309 30.73 -30.63 -18.93
C LEU A 309 31.71 -31.28 -19.93
N LYS A 310 32.04 -30.57 -21.00
CA LYS A 310 33.07 -31.01 -21.95
C LYS A 310 34.46 -30.71 -21.43
N PRO A 311 35.50 -31.43 -21.91
CA PRO A 311 36.87 -31.24 -21.43
C PRO A 311 37.28 -29.76 -21.39
N GLY A 312 37.78 -29.29 -20.24
CA GLY A 312 38.17 -27.90 -20.02
C GLY A 312 37.03 -26.93 -19.67
N ALA A 313 35.76 -27.34 -19.73
CA ALA A 313 34.63 -26.50 -19.35
C ALA A 313 34.45 -26.43 -17.83
N VAL A 314 34.20 -25.23 -17.31
CA VAL A 314 33.95 -25.01 -15.88
C VAL A 314 32.66 -24.20 -15.69
N ALA A 315 31.69 -24.79 -15.00
CA ALA A 315 30.47 -24.10 -14.55
C ALA A 315 30.65 -23.58 -13.12
N SER A 316 31.50 -22.55 -12.95
CA SER A 316 31.73 -21.93 -11.63
C SER A 316 30.44 -21.32 -11.06
N GLU A 317 30.37 -21.17 -9.74
CA GLU A 317 29.22 -20.52 -9.09
C GLU A 317 29.03 -19.07 -9.54
N SER A 318 30.13 -18.35 -9.81
CA SER A 318 30.08 -17.01 -10.40
C SER A 318 29.48 -16.99 -11.80
N ALA A 319 29.86 -17.96 -12.65
CA ALA A 319 29.32 -18.09 -13.99
C ALA A 319 27.82 -18.45 -13.95
N LYS A 320 27.44 -19.43 -13.12
CA LYS A 320 26.06 -19.80 -12.84
C LYS A 320 25.21 -18.63 -12.34
N ALA A 321 25.70 -17.83 -11.40
CA ALA A 321 24.98 -16.65 -10.91
C ALA A 321 24.75 -15.61 -12.02
N ARG A 322 25.78 -15.35 -12.84
CA ARG A 322 25.69 -14.44 -13.99
C ARG A 322 24.70 -14.95 -15.03
N TRP A 323 24.76 -16.22 -15.41
CA TRP A 323 23.84 -16.80 -16.40
C TRP A 323 22.39 -16.80 -15.92
N ARG A 324 22.16 -17.11 -14.64
CA ARG A 324 20.83 -16.99 -14.02
C ARG A 324 20.30 -15.57 -14.18
N SER A 325 21.10 -14.56 -13.82
CA SER A 325 20.69 -13.15 -13.92
C SER A 325 20.36 -12.74 -15.37
N GLN A 326 21.21 -13.13 -16.32
CA GLN A 326 20.99 -12.88 -17.75
C GLN A 326 19.68 -13.49 -18.25
N ILE A 327 19.37 -14.73 -17.86
CA ILE A 327 18.13 -15.40 -18.28
C ILE A 327 16.92 -14.78 -17.58
N GLU A 328 16.94 -14.68 -16.24
CA GLU A 328 15.78 -14.24 -15.47
C GLU A 328 15.41 -12.78 -15.78
N SER A 329 16.38 -11.90 -16.08
CA SER A 329 16.10 -10.50 -16.48
C SER A 329 15.31 -10.37 -17.79
N VAL A 330 15.40 -11.37 -18.68
CA VAL A 330 14.66 -11.36 -19.95
C VAL A 330 13.21 -11.78 -19.76
N TYR A 331 12.90 -12.69 -18.83
CA TYR A 331 11.56 -13.29 -18.73
C TYR A 331 10.76 -12.85 -17.50
N THR A 332 11.41 -12.70 -16.36
CA THR A 332 10.72 -12.50 -15.07
C THR A 332 10.00 -11.15 -15.02
N LYS A 333 8.74 -11.17 -14.58
CA LYS A 333 7.85 -9.99 -14.43
C LYS A 333 7.47 -9.26 -15.72
N LYS A 334 7.85 -9.79 -16.90
CA LYS A 334 7.38 -9.25 -18.19
C LYS A 334 5.97 -9.72 -18.53
N PHE A 335 5.59 -10.90 -18.06
CA PHE A 335 4.30 -11.50 -18.31
C PHE A 335 3.31 -11.18 -17.20
N ARG A 336 2.11 -10.69 -17.54
CA ARG A 336 1.11 -10.26 -16.57
C ARG A 336 -0.26 -10.84 -16.90
N LEU A 337 -0.89 -11.44 -15.91
CA LEU A 337 -2.28 -11.88 -15.97
C LEU A 337 -3.11 -10.98 -15.05
N HIS A 338 -4.27 -10.54 -15.50
CA HIS A 338 -5.23 -9.79 -14.71
C HIS A 338 -6.54 -10.57 -14.64
N ARG A 339 -7.23 -10.48 -13.51
CA ARG A 339 -8.59 -11.02 -13.42
C ARG A 339 -9.53 -10.23 -14.32
N SER A 340 -10.25 -10.91 -15.19
CA SER A 340 -11.20 -10.30 -16.14
C SER A 340 -12.34 -9.59 -15.42
N ASP A 341 -12.84 -10.18 -14.32
CA ASP A 341 -13.96 -9.63 -13.54
C ASP A 341 -13.57 -8.57 -12.51
N CYS A 342 -12.34 -8.03 -12.55
CA CYS A 342 -11.91 -6.98 -11.63
C CYS A 342 -12.71 -5.68 -11.85
N LYS A 343 -13.55 -5.27 -10.89
CA LYS A 343 -14.38 -4.05 -10.98
C LYS A 343 -13.59 -2.74 -10.87
N ARG A 344 -12.26 -2.82 -10.77
CA ARG A 344 -11.33 -1.68 -10.94
C ARG A 344 -10.87 -1.51 -12.40
N GLY A 345 -11.23 -2.44 -13.29
CA GLY A 345 -10.95 -2.39 -14.72
C GLY A 345 -9.46 -2.40 -15.07
N ALA A 346 -9.14 -1.99 -16.30
CA ALA A 346 -7.77 -1.89 -16.81
C ALA A 346 -6.89 -0.92 -16.02
N THR A 347 -7.49 0.07 -15.35
CA THR A 347 -6.79 1.06 -14.51
C THR A 347 -6.42 0.54 -13.12
N CYS A 348 -6.62 -0.75 -12.84
CA CYS A 348 -6.33 -1.34 -11.55
C CYS A 348 -4.84 -1.26 -11.18
N ARG A 349 -4.52 -0.57 -10.08
CA ARG A 349 -3.14 -0.36 -9.59
C ARG A 349 -2.75 -1.27 -8.42
N CYS A 350 -3.31 -2.48 -8.36
CA CYS A 350 -2.88 -3.42 -7.32
C CYS A 350 -1.38 -3.76 -7.48
N PRO A 351 -0.65 -3.99 -6.38
CA PRO A 351 0.78 -4.29 -6.44
C PRO A 351 1.07 -5.47 -7.36
N LEU A 352 1.96 -5.29 -8.32
CA LEU A 352 2.34 -6.34 -9.27
C LEU A 352 3.30 -7.36 -8.63
N ASP A 353 4.19 -6.89 -7.76
CA ASP A 353 5.27 -7.70 -7.16
C ASP A 353 4.80 -8.67 -6.09
N GLN A 354 3.73 -8.32 -5.39
CA GLN A 354 3.12 -9.11 -4.34
C GLN A 354 1.85 -9.78 -4.81
N GLY A 355 1.34 -9.34 -5.98
CA GLY A 355 0.10 -9.65 -6.65
C GLY A 355 -1.18 -9.67 -5.81
N CYS A 356 -2.33 -9.43 -6.46
CA CYS A 356 -3.65 -9.35 -5.82
C CYS A 356 -4.74 -9.84 -6.78
N CYS A 357 -5.01 -9.04 -7.80
CA CYS A 357 -5.77 -9.42 -8.99
C CYS A 357 -4.88 -9.41 -10.24
N TRP A 358 -3.61 -9.04 -10.06
CA TRP A 358 -2.54 -9.12 -11.04
C TRP A 358 -1.56 -10.22 -10.63
N TRP A 359 -1.15 -11.02 -11.59
CA TRP A 359 -0.13 -12.06 -11.41
C TRP A 359 0.99 -11.83 -12.40
N GLN A 360 2.20 -11.71 -11.88
CA GLN A 360 3.42 -11.69 -12.68
C GLN A 360 4.00 -13.10 -12.74
N ILE A 361 4.27 -13.58 -13.94
CA ILE A 361 4.99 -14.85 -14.10
C ILE A 361 6.48 -14.61 -13.80
N ARG A 362 7.06 -15.44 -12.95
CA ARG A 362 8.46 -15.37 -12.55
C ARG A 362 9.21 -16.58 -13.06
N PHE A 363 10.18 -16.37 -13.92
CA PHE A 363 11.04 -17.44 -14.39
C PHE A 363 12.16 -17.65 -13.38
N ARG A 364 12.42 -18.92 -13.04
CA ARG A 364 13.46 -19.29 -12.07
C ARG A 364 14.38 -20.34 -12.64
N VAL A 365 15.67 -20.02 -12.68
CA VAL A 365 16.71 -20.96 -13.11
C VAL A 365 17.38 -21.59 -11.89
N GLN A 366 17.26 -22.91 -11.81
CA GLN A 366 17.96 -23.72 -10.82
C GLN A 366 19.04 -24.56 -11.52
N TRP A 367 20.13 -24.84 -10.81
CA TRP A 367 21.23 -25.65 -11.33
C TRP A 367 21.14 -27.05 -10.75
N GLY A 368 21.23 -28.08 -11.59
CA GLY A 368 21.19 -29.47 -11.20
C GLY A 368 20.24 -30.31 -12.03
N ALA A 369 20.21 -31.61 -11.73
CA ALA A 369 19.40 -32.61 -12.42
C ALA A 369 17.89 -32.45 -12.13
N GLY A 370 17.09 -33.19 -12.91
CA GLY A 370 15.67 -33.39 -12.67
C GLY A 370 14.75 -32.94 -13.81
N HIS A 371 15.22 -32.08 -14.70
CA HIS A 371 14.44 -31.62 -15.86
C HIS A 371 15.19 -31.88 -17.18
N GLY A 372 14.58 -32.68 -18.06
CA GLY A 372 15.04 -32.92 -19.43
C GLY A 372 16.49 -33.39 -19.59
N ALA A 373 16.98 -33.34 -20.82
CA ALA A 373 18.33 -33.69 -21.21
C ALA A 373 19.37 -32.70 -20.68
N LYS A 374 20.59 -33.20 -20.47
CA LYS A 374 21.74 -32.38 -20.08
C LYS A 374 22.15 -31.45 -21.21
N ILE A 375 22.51 -30.22 -20.86
CA ILE A 375 23.07 -29.25 -21.79
C ILE A 375 24.58 -29.48 -21.87
N LYS A 376 25.10 -29.68 -23.08
CA LYS A 376 26.54 -29.80 -23.30
C LYS A 376 27.18 -28.42 -23.08
N LEU A 377 28.05 -28.30 -22.08
CA LEU A 377 28.78 -27.06 -21.82
C LEU A 377 30.22 -27.19 -22.32
N PHE A 378 30.57 -26.36 -23.30
CA PHE A 378 31.90 -26.30 -23.90
C PHE A 378 32.75 -25.17 -23.28
N PRO A 379 34.08 -25.35 -23.21
CA PRO A 379 34.99 -24.29 -22.76
C PRO A 379 35.03 -23.12 -23.75
N GLY A 380 35.59 -21.99 -23.31
CA GLY A 380 35.78 -20.83 -24.17
C GLY A 380 34.46 -20.22 -24.60
N ALA A 381 34.38 -19.83 -25.87
CA ALA A 381 33.25 -19.12 -26.42
C ALA A 381 32.76 -19.70 -27.74
N CYS A 382 31.50 -19.41 -28.06
CA CYS A 382 30.91 -19.76 -29.36
C CYS A 382 31.62 -19.03 -30.52
N ASP A 383 31.40 -19.52 -31.73
CA ASP A 383 31.76 -18.83 -32.97
C ASP A 383 30.56 -18.03 -33.50
N PRO A 384 30.57 -16.68 -33.47
CA PRO A 384 29.47 -15.84 -33.95
C PRO A 384 29.20 -15.95 -35.45
N THR A 385 30.09 -16.57 -36.23
CA THR A 385 29.94 -16.78 -37.68
C THR A 385 29.51 -18.21 -38.02
N GLY A 386 29.51 -19.11 -37.04
CA GLY A 386 29.33 -20.55 -37.21
C GLY A 386 27.88 -21.03 -37.18
N TRP A 387 26.88 -20.24 -37.58
CA TRP A 387 25.49 -20.70 -37.61
C TRP A 387 25.35 -21.99 -38.44
N GLY A 388 24.68 -23.01 -37.88
CA GLY A 388 24.58 -24.33 -38.49
C GLY A 388 25.77 -25.27 -38.22
N THR A 389 26.75 -24.86 -37.42
CA THR A 389 27.89 -25.69 -36.98
C THR A 389 27.79 -26.05 -35.49
N ASP A 390 28.59 -27.02 -35.05
CA ASP A 390 28.69 -27.42 -33.64
C ASP A 390 29.28 -26.35 -32.71
N ARG A 391 29.75 -25.22 -33.26
CA ARG A 391 30.31 -24.09 -32.51
C ARG A 391 29.32 -22.93 -32.29
N TRP A 392 28.04 -23.15 -32.60
CA TRP A 392 26.94 -22.21 -32.38
C TRP A 392 26.11 -22.53 -31.12
N TRP A 393 25.35 -21.55 -30.63
CA TRP A 393 24.41 -21.70 -29.52
C TRP A 393 23.15 -22.46 -29.95
N TYR A 394 22.83 -23.53 -29.22
CA TYR A 394 21.57 -24.25 -29.37
C TYR A 394 21.00 -24.59 -27.99
N SER A 395 19.73 -25.00 -27.95
CA SER A 395 19.04 -25.36 -26.70
C SER A 395 19.76 -26.46 -25.91
N THR A 396 20.57 -27.29 -26.59
CA THR A 396 21.37 -28.38 -26.01
C THR A 396 22.88 -28.11 -25.93
N THR A 397 23.38 -27.00 -26.49
CA THR A 397 24.82 -26.73 -26.67
C THR A 397 25.17 -25.32 -26.25
N TRP A 398 25.87 -25.19 -25.12
CA TRP A 398 26.20 -23.93 -24.47
C TRP A 398 27.71 -23.75 -24.33
N PHE A 399 28.16 -22.50 -24.16
CA PHE A 399 29.57 -22.13 -23.95
C PHE A 399 29.75 -21.31 -22.67
N VAL A 400 30.94 -21.39 -22.06
CA VAL A 400 31.24 -20.61 -20.84
C VAL A 400 31.12 -19.10 -21.09
N SER A 401 31.57 -18.62 -22.25
CA SER A 401 31.50 -17.22 -22.71
C SER A 401 30.74 -17.09 -24.03
N SER A 402 30.27 -15.88 -24.38
CA SER A 402 29.47 -15.62 -25.58
C SER A 402 30.23 -14.92 -26.72
N ALA A 403 31.56 -14.76 -26.67
CA ALA A 403 32.42 -14.14 -27.72
C ALA A 403 31.71 -13.26 -28.77
N GLY A 404 31.32 -12.05 -28.38
CA GLY A 404 30.76 -11.07 -29.32
C GLY A 404 29.29 -11.29 -29.69
N VAL A 405 28.64 -12.39 -29.28
CA VAL A 405 27.17 -12.48 -29.30
C VAL A 405 26.58 -11.94 -28.00
N SER A 406 25.40 -11.32 -28.13
CA SER A 406 24.67 -10.72 -27.01
C SER A 406 24.44 -11.72 -25.88
N ALA A 407 24.47 -11.24 -24.64
CA ALA A 407 24.09 -12.02 -23.47
C ALA A 407 22.66 -12.60 -23.57
N TYR A 408 21.83 -11.99 -24.42
CA TYR A 408 20.49 -12.46 -24.76
C TYR A 408 20.45 -13.88 -25.34
N VAL A 409 21.49 -14.34 -26.06
CA VAL A 409 21.48 -15.66 -26.70
C VAL A 409 21.20 -16.79 -25.69
N ARG A 410 21.66 -16.67 -24.45
CA ARG A 410 21.37 -17.66 -23.41
C ARG A 410 19.91 -17.66 -23.00
N ALA A 411 19.31 -16.49 -22.91
CA ALA A 411 17.89 -16.35 -22.62
C ALA A 411 17.07 -16.95 -23.77
N HIS A 412 17.44 -16.66 -25.01
CA HIS A 412 16.85 -17.23 -26.21
C HIS A 412 16.84 -18.78 -26.17
N GLU A 413 18.01 -19.40 -25.98
CA GLU A 413 18.09 -20.88 -25.87
C GLU A 413 17.33 -21.43 -24.66
N PHE A 414 17.29 -20.66 -23.57
CA PHE A 414 16.47 -21.01 -22.41
C PHE A 414 14.97 -21.03 -22.75
N GLY A 415 14.51 -20.12 -23.62
CA GLY A 415 13.14 -20.10 -24.13
C GLY A 415 12.73 -21.45 -24.76
N HIS A 416 13.60 -22.05 -25.56
CA HIS A 416 13.32 -23.34 -26.17
C HIS A 416 13.18 -24.48 -25.17
N ILE A 417 14.05 -24.56 -24.16
CA ILE A 417 13.99 -25.63 -23.15
C ILE A 417 12.80 -25.48 -22.17
N VAL A 418 12.11 -24.33 -22.22
CA VAL A 418 10.79 -24.12 -21.59
C VAL A 418 9.63 -24.14 -22.59
N GLY A 419 9.88 -24.51 -23.84
CA GLY A 419 8.84 -24.80 -24.85
C GLY A 419 8.54 -23.68 -25.84
N LEU A 420 9.24 -22.55 -25.82
CA LEU A 420 8.96 -21.43 -26.73
C LEU A 420 9.46 -21.71 -28.17
N TYR A 421 8.70 -21.23 -29.15
CA TYR A 421 9.08 -21.23 -30.57
C TYR A 421 9.99 -20.04 -30.89
N ASP A 422 10.69 -20.10 -32.02
CA ASP A 422 11.40 -18.95 -32.58
C ASP A 422 10.44 -17.96 -33.25
N GLU A 423 10.88 -16.70 -33.30
CA GLU A 423 10.11 -15.60 -33.88
C GLU A 423 10.91 -14.70 -34.84
N TYR A 424 12.10 -15.17 -35.24
CA TYR A 424 12.81 -14.65 -36.40
C TYR A 424 12.59 -15.56 -37.61
N PRO A 425 12.57 -15.04 -38.86
CA PRO A 425 12.01 -15.76 -39.99
C PRO A 425 12.66 -17.11 -40.33
N ALA A 426 13.95 -17.27 -40.04
CA ALA A 426 14.73 -18.48 -40.31
C ALA A 426 14.64 -19.54 -39.20
N GLY A 427 14.05 -19.21 -38.04
CA GLY A 427 14.08 -20.06 -36.86
C GLY A 427 13.06 -21.20 -36.86
N ALA A 428 13.03 -21.93 -35.75
CA ALA A 428 12.03 -22.91 -35.37
C ALA A 428 10.67 -22.26 -35.04
N CYS A 429 10.10 -21.54 -36.00
CA CYS A 429 8.78 -20.93 -35.89
C CYS A 429 7.68 -21.99 -36.00
N GLU A 430 6.59 -21.82 -35.25
CA GLU A 430 5.42 -22.69 -35.42
C GLU A 430 4.87 -22.64 -36.85
N GLY A 431 4.28 -23.75 -37.27
CA GLY A 431 3.74 -23.96 -38.62
C GLY A 431 2.82 -22.86 -39.15
N SER A 432 2.05 -22.15 -38.31
CA SER A 432 1.20 -21.04 -38.78
C SER A 432 2.00 -19.82 -39.24
N ARG A 433 3.23 -19.66 -38.72
CA ARG A 433 4.12 -18.50 -38.91
C ARG A 433 3.49 -17.14 -38.58
N LEU A 434 2.38 -17.10 -37.82
CA LEU A 434 1.70 -15.86 -37.45
C LEU A 434 2.63 -14.83 -36.77
N PHE A 435 3.64 -15.32 -36.04
CA PHE A 435 4.63 -14.50 -35.32
C PHE A 435 6.08 -14.81 -35.76
N ALA A 436 6.29 -15.18 -37.02
CA ALA A 436 7.63 -15.54 -37.50
C ALA A 436 8.50 -14.33 -37.92
N ASP A 437 8.01 -13.10 -37.75
CA ASP A 437 8.71 -11.88 -38.14
C ASP A 437 8.37 -10.72 -37.18
N VAL A 438 8.61 -10.96 -35.89
CA VAL A 438 8.41 -9.95 -34.83
C VAL A 438 9.77 -9.57 -34.23
N PRO A 439 10.46 -8.56 -34.80
CA PRO A 439 11.83 -8.23 -34.44
C PRO A 439 12.01 -7.77 -32.98
N ASP A 440 10.98 -7.17 -32.39
CA ASP A 440 10.97 -6.72 -30.99
C ASP A 440 10.56 -7.80 -29.98
N SER A 441 10.24 -9.02 -30.44
CA SER A 441 9.82 -10.11 -29.55
C SER A 441 10.86 -10.51 -28.51
N ILE A 442 10.38 -11.05 -27.39
CA ILE A 442 11.16 -11.70 -26.34
C ILE A 442 11.95 -12.91 -26.85
N MET A 443 11.53 -13.57 -27.93
CA MET A 443 12.27 -14.67 -28.60
C MET A 443 13.13 -14.20 -29.79
N ASN A 444 13.15 -12.89 -30.10
CA ASN A 444 14.02 -12.32 -31.14
C ASN A 444 15.08 -11.37 -30.55
N SER A 445 14.64 -10.34 -29.82
CA SER A 445 15.52 -9.31 -29.23
C SER A 445 15.41 -9.20 -27.71
N GLY A 446 14.53 -9.99 -27.07
CA GLY A 446 14.35 -10.00 -25.63
C GLY A 446 13.51 -8.84 -25.09
N ASN A 447 12.86 -8.06 -25.97
CA ASN A 447 12.26 -6.79 -25.58
C ASN A 447 10.77 -6.92 -25.21
N ARG A 448 9.95 -7.54 -26.08
CA ARG A 448 8.48 -7.50 -25.97
C ARG A 448 7.84 -8.87 -25.85
N VAL A 449 6.88 -8.99 -24.95
CA VAL A 449 6.05 -10.19 -24.81
C VAL A 449 4.82 -10.06 -25.69
N TYR A 450 4.58 -11.07 -26.54
CA TYR A 450 3.30 -11.28 -27.23
C TYR A 450 2.47 -12.36 -26.55
N TRP A 451 1.13 -12.26 -26.63
CA TRP A 451 0.17 -13.20 -26.01
C TRP A 451 0.56 -14.67 -26.14
N ARG A 452 1.00 -15.07 -27.33
CA ARG A 452 1.32 -16.46 -27.64
C ARG A 452 2.41 -17.07 -26.75
N HIS A 453 3.38 -16.29 -26.28
CA HIS A 453 4.44 -16.78 -25.41
C HIS A 453 3.94 -17.29 -24.06
N VAL A 454 2.76 -16.82 -23.65
CA VAL A 454 2.20 -17.14 -22.34
C VAL A 454 0.94 -17.93 -22.40
N GLU A 455 0.37 -18.17 -23.58
CA GLU A 455 -0.91 -18.85 -23.70
C GLU A 455 -0.94 -20.16 -22.92
N GLU A 456 0.06 -21.03 -23.10
CA GLU A 456 0.16 -22.31 -22.36
C GLU A 456 0.28 -22.09 -20.84
N PHE A 457 1.09 -21.13 -20.39
CA PHE A 457 1.28 -20.82 -18.97
C PHE A 457 0.04 -20.19 -18.35
N ALA A 458 -0.63 -19.31 -19.10
CA ALA A 458 -1.80 -18.56 -18.71
C ALA A 458 -3.03 -19.47 -18.64
N ASN A 459 -3.18 -20.39 -19.59
CA ASN A 459 -4.25 -21.39 -19.59
C ASN A 459 -4.09 -22.32 -18.39
N TRP A 460 -2.90 -22.90 -18.20
CA TRP A 460 -2.64 -23.77 -17.04
C TRP A 460 -2.92 -23.05 -15.71
N PHE A 461 -2.40 -21.83 -15.54
CA PHE A 461 -2.62 -21.07 -14.31
C PHE A 461 -4.09 -20.67 -14.15
N GLY A 462 -4.74 -20.28 -15.25
CA GLY A 462 -6.17 -19.99 -15.32
C GLY A 462 -7.00 -21.15 -14.80
N ASP A 463 -6.74 -22.38 -15.23
CA ASP A 463 -7.47 -23.56 -14.80
C ASP A 463 -7.36 -23.80 -13.29
N LYS A 464 -6.18 -23.58 -12.68
CA LYS A 464 -5.98 -23.73 -11.23
C LYS A 464 -6.56 -22.55 -10.44
N ALA A 465 -6.54 -21.36 -11.00
CA ALA A 465 -6.96 -20.13 -10.34
C ALA A 465 -8.47 -19.87 -10.47
N ASN A 466 -9.14 -20.38 -11.52
CA ASN A 466 -10.50 -19.99 -11.89
C ASN A 466 -11.52 -20.26 -10.76
N SER A 467 -11.43 -21.41 -10.09
CA SER A 467 -12.30 -21.73 -8.95
C SER A 467 -12.11 -20.81 -7.73
N THR A 468 -10.95 -20.15 -7.63
CA THR A 468 -10.55 -19.33 -6.48
C THR A 468 -10.76 -17.85 -6.74
N VAL A 469 -10.37 -17.37 -7.93
CA VAL A 469 -10.34 -15.95 -8.28
C VAL A 469 -11.09 -15.62 -9.57
N GLY A 470 -11.72 -16.58 -10.23
CA GLY A 470 -12.44 -16.38 -11.49
C GLY A 470 -11.52 -16.31 -12.72
N ALA A 471 -12.12 -15.95 -13.86
CA ALA A 471 -11.43 -15.94 -15.15
C ALA A 471 -10.28 -14.92 -15.22
N LEU A 472 -9.22 -15.29 -15.92
CA LEU A 472 -8.03 -14.49 -16.13
C LEU A 472 -7.89 -14.11 -17.61
N GLN A 473 -7.29 -12.95 -17.86
CA GLN A 473 -6.87 -12.48 -19.17
C GLN A 473 -5.40 -12.05 -19.09
N ALA A 474 -4.58 -12.35 -20.09
CA ALA A 474 -3.27 -11.72 -20.14
C ALA A 474 -3.39 -10.27 -20.56
N HIS A 475 -2.41 -9.51 -20.09
CA HIS A 475 -2.11 -8.18 -20.58
C HIS A 475 -0.72 -8.24 -21.17
N GLU A 476 -0.60 -7.77 -22.41
CA GLU A 476 0.69 -7.43 -22.98
C GLU A 476 1.27 -6.25 -22.16
N ALA A 477 2.55 -6.33 -21.82
CA ALA A 477 3.24 -5.33 -21.02
C ALA A 477 4.02 -4.35 -21.90
#